data_AF-A0A0L0BLJ0-F1
#
_entry.id   AF-A0A0L0BLJ0-F1
#
_cell.length_a   1.000
_cell.length_b   1.000
_cell.length_c   1.000
_cell.angle_alpha   90.00
_cell.angle_beta   90.00
_cell.angle_gamma   90.00
#
_symmetry.space_group_name_H-M   'P 1'
#
loop_
_entity.id
_entity.type
_entity.pdbx_description
1 polymer ?
#
loop_
_entity_poly.entity_id
_entity_poly.type
_entity_poly.pdbx_seq_one_letter_code
_entity_poly.pdbx_strand_id
1 'polypeptide(L)'
;MMDLLNNEKFKCSVSSVLNKDTKQHGKQFLYDQQDDTAWSSNEGIPQWIAIEFEEPQTVKSFSFQFQGGFAAKEAKIQIHKPDSSIYEEPFYAEDINAVQNFTLKAEQTNVKRMPREIKEVKDFLNKARRADARAVKIKKNPSNTKFKIRCSRFLYTLVVQDKEKAEKIKQSLPPGLQVKEVK
;
A
#
# COMPACT_ATOMS: atom_id res chain seq x y z
N MET A 1 13.13 21.33 5.61
CA MET A 1 11.97 20.53 5.16
C MET A 1 11.85 19.37 6.15
N MET A 2 10.65 19.07 6.66
CA MET A 2 10.47 18.03 7.68
C MET A 2 10.54 16.65 7.02
N ASP A 3 11.32 15.73 7.58
CA ASP A 3 11.36 14.34 7.12
C ASP A 3 10.16 13.58 7.68
N LEU A 4 9.22 13.23 6.80
CA LEU A 4 7.99 12.54 7.18
C LEU A 4 8.25 11.13 7.70
N LEU A 5 9.27 10.41 7.20
CA LEU A 5 9.54 9.04 7.63
C LEU A 5 10.10 8.98 9.05
N ASN A 6 10.69 10.07 9.54
CA ASN A 6 11.23 10.14 10.89
C ASN A 6 10.22 10.67 11.93
N ASN A 7 9.20 11.40 11.50
CA ASN A 7 8.31 12.12 12.40
C ASN A 7 6.86 11.62 12.37
N GLU A 8 6.45 10.93 11.30
CA GLU A 8 5.07 10.49 11.12
C GLU A 8 4.94 8.98 11.25
N LYS A 9 3.77 8.52 11.69
CA LYS A 9 3.45 7.09 11.68
C LYS A 9 3.10 6.67 10.26
N PHE A 10 3.76 5.63 9.77
CA PHE A 10 3.50 5.05 8.45
C PHE A 10 3.66 3.54 8.47
N LYS A 11 3.14 2.92 7.40
CA LYS A 11 3.41 1.53 7.07
C LYS A 11 4.24 1.47 5.79
N CYS A 12 5.39 0.81 5.86
CA CYS A 12 6.16 0.44 4.67
C CYS A 12 5.77 -0.98 4.19
N SER A 13 5.60 -1.14 2.88
CA SER A 13 5.49 -2.42 2.20
C SER A 13 6.36 -2.41 0.95
N VAL A 14 6.91 -3.56 0.59
CA VAL A 14 7.78 -3.73 -0.58
C VAL A 14 7.27 -4.88 -1.45
N SER A 15 7.65 -4.90 -2.73
CA SER A 15 7.31 -5.95 -3.69
C SER A 15 7.81 -7.33 -3.25
N SER A 16 9.08 -7.40 -2.86
CA SER A 16 9.75 -8.62 -2.43
C SER A 16 10.94 -8.29 -1.52
N VAL A 17 11.50 -9.31 -0.88
CA VAL A 17 12.78 -9.23 -0.14
C VAL A 17 13.67 -10.30 -0.74
N LEU A 18 14.92 -9.94 -1.08
CA LEU A 18 15.90 -10.82 -1.69
C LEU A 18 16.03 -12.10 -0.86
N ASN A 19 15.82 -13.25 -1.49
CA ASN A 19 15.85 -14.59 -0.87
C ASN A 19 14.95 -14.77 0.36
N LYS A 20 13.95 -13.89 0.55
CA LYS A 20 13.11 -13.80 1.75
C LYS A 20 13.91 -13.53 3.04
N ASP A 21 15.16 -13.08 2.94
CA ASP A 21 16.00 -12.76 4.09
C ASP A 21 15.70 -11.35 4.62
N THR A 22 14.74 -11.28 5.52
CA THR A 22 14.36 -10.01 6.17
C THR A 22 15.41 -9.48 7.12
N LYS A 23 16.40 -10.29 7.54
CA LYS A 23 17.46 -9.85 8.46
C LYS A 23 18.55 -9.07 7.73
N GLN A 24 18.83 -9.40 6.47
CA GLN A 24 19.89 -8.75 5.70
C GLN A 24 19.37 -7.78 4.63
N HIS A 25 18.16 -7.99 4.11
CA HIS A 25 17.61 -7.20 3.00
C HIS A 25 16.22 -6.63 3.30
N GLY A 26 15.86 -6.55 4.58
CA GLY A 26 14.52 -6.16 5.00
C GLY A 26 14.18 -4.70 4.69
N LYS A 27 12.89 -4.44 4.48
CA LYS A 27 12.37 -3.08 4.20
C LYS A 27 12.65 -2.04 5.29
N GLN A 28 12.97 -2.48 6.52
CA GLN A 28 13.32 -1.59 7.62
C GLN A 28 14.58 -0.76 7.32
N PHE A 29 15.48 -1.31 6.49
CA PHE A 29 16.71 -0.68 6.03
C PHE A 29 16.49 0.43 4.98
N LEU A 30 15.23 0.72 4.61
CA LEU A 30 14.91 1.88 3.78
C LEU A 30 14.81 3.18 4.60
N TYR A 31 14.70 3.08 5.92
CA TYR A 31 14.35 4.20 6.79
C TYR A 31 14.97 4.09 8.19
N ASP A 32 16.06 3.33 8.35
CA ASP A 32 16.78 3.17 9.61
C ASP A 32 17.93 4.18 9.81
N GLN A 33 18.17 5.04 8.82
CA GLN A 33 19.23 6.06 8.80
C GLN A 33 20.65 5.49 8.85
N GLN A 34 20.85 4.26 8.36
CA GLN A 34 22.17 3.63 8.27
C GLN A 34 22.63 3.53 6.82
N ASP A 35 23.74 4.16 6.49
CA ASP A 35 24.26 4.22 5.11
C ASP A 35 24.82 2.87 4.60
N ASP A 36 25.12 1.95 5.50
CA ASP A 36 25.66 0.61 5.23
C ASP A 36 24.58 -0.48 5.16
N THR A 37 23.31 -0.12 5.37
CA THR A 37 22.18 -1.03 5.21
C THR A 37 21.34 -0.67 3.98
N ALA A 38 20.65 -1.66 3.42
CA ALA A 38 19.69 -1.42 2.35
C ALA A 38 18.65 -2.53 2.23
N TRP A 39 17.48 -2.16 1.75
CA TRP A 39 16.52 -3.13 1.22
C TRP A 39 16.97 -3.62 -0.16
N SER A 40 16.85 -4.92 -0.39
CA SER A 40 17.08 -5.53 -1.70
C SER A 40 15.89 -6.40 -2.09
N SER A 41 15.47 -6.31 -3.35
CA SER A 41 14.41 -7.13 -3.93
C SER A 41 14.97 -8.37 -4.63
N ASN A 42 14.11 -9.36 -4.89
CA ASN A 42 14.45 -10.39 -5.89
C ASN A 42 14.42 -9.82 -7.31
N GLU A 43 14.93 -10.58 -8.26
CA GLU A 43 14.82 -10.29 -9.68
C GLU A 43 13.35 -10.22 -10.16
N GLY A 44 13.11 -9.49 -11.25
CA GLY A 44 11.80 -9.33 -11.89
C GLY A 44 11.29 -7.90 -11.85
N ILE A 45 10.30 -7.59 -12.71
CA ILE A 45 9.71 -6.26 -12.88
C ILE A 45 8.18 -6.38 -12.79
N PRO A 46 7.46 -5.45 -12.14
CA PRO A 46 7.97 -4.29 -11.41
C PRO A 46 8.36 -4.63 -9.96
N GLN A 47 9.43 -3.99 -9.48
CA GLN A 47 9.70 -3.89 -8.04
C GLN A 47 9.14 -2.55 -7.54
N TRP A 48 8.68 -2.52 -6.29
CA TRP A 48 8.04 -1.33 -5.73
C TRP A 48 8.25 -1.22 -4.23
N ILE A 49 8.28 0.02 -3.76
CA ILE A 49 8.21 0.41 -2.36
C ILE A 49 6.91 1.21 -2.19
N ALA A 50 6.19 0.97 -1.10
CA ALA A 50 4.96 1.68 -0.78
C ALA A 50 5.01 2.17 0.66
N ILE A 51 4.89 3.49 0.83
CA ILE A 51 4.72 4.18 2.10
C ILE A 51 3.26 4.57 2.23
N GLU A 52 2.63 4.17 3.34
CA GLU A 52 1.24 4.48 3.68
C GLU A 52 1.21 5.23 5.01
N PHE A 53 1.05 6.56 4.99
CA PHE A 53 0.92 7.36 6.22
C PHE A 53 -0.40 7.10 6.94
N GLU A 54 -0.40 7.06 8.27
CA GLU A 54 -1.63 6.88 9.06
C GLU A 54 -2.52 8.12 9.00
N GLU A 55 -1.91 9.29 9.15
CA GLU A 55 -2.58 10.59 9.07
C GLU A 55 -2.30 11.31 7.73
N PRO A 56 -3.18 12.24 7.31
CA PRO A 56 -2.96 13.09 6.14
C PRO A 56 -1.61 13.83 6.18
N GLN A 57 -0.77 13.61 5.17
CA GLN A 57 0.49 14.31 5.00
C GLN A 57 0.53 15.14 3.72
N THR A 58 1.49 16.06 3.70
CA THR A 58 1.82 16.87 2.53
C THR A 58 3.19 16.46 2.01
N VAL A 59 3.25 15.95 0.78
CA VAL A 59 4.48 15.44 0.15
C VAL A 59 4.91 16.40 -0.95
N LYS A 60 6.14 16.92 -0.83
CA LYS A 60 6.76 17.85 -1.79
C LYS A 60 7.90 17.23 -2.57
N SER A 61 8.62 16.32 -1.93
CA SER A 61 9.80 15.67 -2.46
C SER A 61 10.01 14.34 -1.75
N PHE A 62 10.90 13.53 -2.29
CA PHE A 62 11.41 12.34 -1.66
C PHE A 62 12.90 12.21 -1.97
N SER A 63 13.62 11.47 -1.16
CA SER A 63 15.03 11.16 -1.40
C SER A 63 15.25 9.66 -1.47
N PHE A 64 16.20 9.24 -2.29
CA PHE A 64 16.63 7.85 -2.41
C PHE A 64 18.14 7.79 -2.62
N GLN A 65 18.77 6.77 -2.06
CA GLN A 65 20.11 6.37 -2.40
C GLN A 65 20.05 4.95 -2.95
N PHE A 66 20.60 4.75 -4.15
CA PHE A 66 20.77 3.41 -4.72
C PHE A 66 22.13 2.86 -4.25
N GLN A 67 22.11 1.61 -3.77
CA GLN A 67 23.34 0.90 -3.44
C GLN A 67 23.93 0.26 -4.70
N GLY A 68 25.23 0.44 -4.90
CA GLY A 68 25.91 0.07 -6.14
C GLY A 68 25.73 1.14 -7.22
N GLY A 69 26.72 1.29 -8.10
CA GLY A 69 26.75 2.32 -9.15
C GLY A 69 25.76 2.10 -10.30
N PHE A 70 24.57 1.56 -10.01
CA PHE A 70 23.51 1.34 -10.99
C PHE A 70 22.15 1.70 -10.37
N ALA A 71 21.48 2.67 -10.97
CA ALA A 71 20.12 3.04 -10.61
C ALA A 71 19.08 2.40 -11.55
N ALA A 72 17.81 2.41 -11.14
CA ALA A 72 16.73 1.96 -11.99
C ALA A 72 16.58 2.90 -13.21
N LYS A 73 16.67 2.35 -14.43
CA LYS A 73 16.54 3.13 -15.69
C LYS A 73 15.15 3.74 -15.87
N GLU A 74 14.12 3.03 -15.43
CA GLU A 74 12.73 3.45 -15.53
C GLU A 74 12.08 3.37 -14.14
N ALA A 75 11.88 4.53 -13.52
CA ALA A 75 11.21 4.62 -12.24
C ALA A 75 10.18 5.75 -12.24
N LYS A 76 9.12 5.56 -11.45
CA LYS A 76 8.05 6.54 -11.29
C LYS A 76 7.53 6.53 -9.87
N ILE A 77 7.12 7.70 -9.40
CA ILE A 77 6.35 7.83 -8.17
C ILE A 77 4.86 7.79 -8.51
N GLN A 78 4.08 7.11 -7.68
CA GLN A 78 2.62 7.08 -7.78
C GLN A 78 2.00 7.38 -6.41
N ILE A 79 1.16 8.41 -6.37
CA ILE A 79 0.43 8.85 -5.17
C ILE A 79 -1.06 8.68 -5.43
N HIS A 80 -1.71 7.83 -4.61
CA HIS A 80 -3.14 7.58 -4.71
C HIS A 80 -3.90 8.59 -3.87
N LYS A 81 -4.77 9.37 -4.50
CA LYS A 81 -5.56 10.40 -3.83
C LYS A 81 -6.88 9.86 -3.27
N PRO A 82 -7.50 10.55 -2.30
CA PRO A 82 -8.77 10.13 -1.73
C PRO A 82 -9.93 10.05 -2.72
N ASP A 83 -9.90 10.86 -3.77
CA ASP A 83 -10.90 10.90 -4.84
C ASP A 83 -10.73 9.77 -5.89
N SER A 84 -9.87 8.78 -5.60
CA SER A 84 -9.48 7.68 -6.51
C SER A 84 -8.64 8.09 -7.71
N SER A 85 -8.29 9.38 -7.87
CA SER A 85 -7.32 9.80 -8.87
C SER A 85 -5.91 9.36 -8.45
N ILE A 86 -5.02 9.22 -9.44
CA ILE A 86 -3.63 8.86 -9.24
C ILE A 86 -2.79 10.01 -9.77
N TYR A 87 -1.94 10.58 -8.93
CA TYR A 87 -0.83 11.41 -9.37
C TYR A 87 0.35 10.48 -9.69
N GLU A 88 0.91 10.59 -10.89
CA GLU A 88 2.14 9.90 -11.23
C GLU A 88 3.09 10.80 -12.00
N GLU A 89 4.39 10.60 -11.77
CA GLU A 89 5.43 11.20 -12.58
C GLU A 89 6.68 10.31 -12.60
N PRO A 90 7.42 10.28 -13.73
CA PRO A 90 8.71 9.61 -13.79
C PRO A 90 9.76 10.38 -12.98
N PHE A 91 10.72 9.65 -12.42
CA PHE A 91 11.95 10.23 -11.87
C PHE A 91 13.15 9.47 -12.43
N TYR A 92 14.27 10.18 -12.60
CA TYR A 92 15.48 9.65 -13.21
C TYR A 92 16.60 9.79 -12.20
N ALA A 93 17.05 8.66 -11.67
CA ALA A 93 18.17 8.61 -10.75
C ALA A 93 19.48 8.48 -11.53
N GLU A 94 20.51 9.13 -11.04
CA GLU A 94 21.88 8.99 -11.54
C GLU A 94 22.52 7.72 -10.97
N ASP A 95 23.47 7.15 -11.70
CA ASP A 95 24.26 5.98 -11.33
C ASP A 95 25.34 6.32 -10.28
N ILE A 96 24.91 6.92 -9.16
CA ILE A 96 25.77 7.36 -8.07
C ILE A 96 25.33 6.75 -6.74
N ASN A 97 26.31 6.37 -5.91
CA ASN A 97 26.08 5.91 -4.55
C ASN A 97 26.03 7.09 -3.57
N ALA A 98 25.05 7.96 -3.76
CA ALA A 98 24.79 9.11 -2.90
C ALA A 98 23.28 9.36 -2.78
N VAL A 99 22.86 10.04 -1.72
CA VAL A 99 21.47 10.47 -1.55
C VAL A 99 21.09 11.45 -2.65
N GLN A 100 20.07 11.09 -3.43
CA GLN A 100 19.50 11.91 -4.48
C GLN A 100 18.14 12.44 -4.03
N ASN A 101 17.86 13.70 -4.32
CA ASN A 101 16.62 14.38 -3.94
C ASN A 101 15.75 14.62 -5.17
N PHE A 102 14.50 14.19 -5.11
CA PHE A 102 13.53 14.31 -6.19
C PHE A 102 12.36 15.17 -5.73
N THR A 103 12.20 16.35 -6.34
CA THR A 103 11.09 17.26 -6.06
C THR A 103 9.93 16.98 -7.00
N LEU A 104 8.71 16.89 -6.45
CA LEU A 104 7.52 16.65 -7.25
C LEU A 104 7.15 17.89 -8.06
N LYS A 105 6.63 17.70 -9.28
CA LYS A 105 6.14 18.83 -10.11
C LYS A 105 5.00 19.60 -9.45
N ALA A 106 4.18 18.89 -8.67
CA ALA A 106 3.14 19.50 -7.85
C ALA A 106 3.18 18.91 -6.44
N GLU A 107 3.04 19.77 -5.44
CA GLU A 107 2.86 19.36 -4.05
C GLU A 107 1.57 18.54 -3.89
N GLN A 108 1.69 17.36 -3.26
CA GLN A 108 0.56 16.47 -3.02
C GLN A 108 0.12 16.61 -1.56
N THR A 109 -1.09 17.12 -1.34
CA THR A 109 -1.68 17.27 -0.02
C THR A 109 -2.62 16.11 0.31
N ASN A 110 -2.91 15.91 1.60
CA ASN A 110 -3.82 14.87 2.10
C ASN A 110 -3.43 13.44 1.66
N VAL A 111 -2.11 13.19 1.55
CA VAL A 111 -1.55 11.88 1.25
C VAL A 111 -1.63 11.03 2.50
N LYS A 112 -2.46 9.99 2.46
CA LYS A 112 -2.62 9.03 3.55
C LYS A 112 -2.92 7.64 3.03
N ARG A 113 -2.87 6.66 3.92
CA ARG A 113 -3.33 5.31 3.67
C ARG A 113 -4.80 5.33 3.25
N MET A 114 -5.06 4.94 2.00
CA MET A 114 -6.40 4.83 1.46
C MET A 114 -6.92 3.39 1.52
N PRO A 115 -7.98 3.10 2.29
CA PRO A 115 -8.74 1.86 2.16
C PRO A 115 -9.31 1.77 0.74
N ARG A 116 -9.24 0.60 0.10
CA ARG A 116 -9.80 0.43 -1.25
C ARG A 116 -11.29 0.13 -1.13
N GLU A 117 -12.14 1.05 -1.56
CA GLU A 117 -13.58 0.77 -1.68
C GLU A 117 -13.85 -0.07 -2.93
N ILE A 118 -14.72 -1.06 -2.80
CA ILE A 118 -15.28 -1.83 -3.92
C ILE A 118 -16.74 -1.43 -4.05
N LYS A 119 -17.15 -0.97 -5.24
CA LYS A 119 -18.52 -0.57 -5.52
C LYS A 119 -19.40 -1.76 -5.93
N GLU A 120 -18.82 -2.75 -6.60
CA GLU A 120 -19.56 -3.89 -7.15
C GLU A 120 -19.44 -5.16 -6.32
N VAL A 121 -20.57 -5.83 -6.10
CA VAL A 121 -20.63 -7.10 -5.37
C VAL A 121 -19.81 -8.20 -6.08
N LYS A 122 -19.85 -8.23 -7.41
CA LYS A 122 -19.12 -9.23 -8.20
C LYS A 122 -17.61 -9.13 -8.00
N ASP A 123 -17.05 -7.91 -8.05
CA ASP A 123 -15.63 -7.69 -7.78
C ASP A 123 -15.28 -8.09 -6.34
N PHE A 124 -16.12 -7.73 -5.36
CA PHE A 124 -15.91 -8.14 -3.97
C PHE A 124 -15.82 -9.67 -3.80
N LEU A 125 -16.75 -10.42 -4.40
CA LEU A 125 -16.74 -11.89 -4.33
C LEU A 125 -15.55 -12.51 -5.05
N ASN A 126 -15.12 -11.93 -6.18
CA ASN A 126 -13.89 -12.34 -6.86
C ASN A 126 -12.66 -12.10 -5.97
N LYS A 127 -12.59 -10.96 -5.27
CA LYS A 127 -11.52 -10.71 -4.30
C LYS A 127 -11.56 -11.69 -3.13
N ALA A 128 -12.75 -12.10 -2.68
CA ALA A 128 -12.92 -13.09 -1.62
C ALA A 128 -12.40 -14.49 -1.95
N ARG A 129 -12.36 -14.86 -3.24
CA ARG A 129 -11.87 -16.15 -3.71
C ARG A 129 -10.37 -16.19 -3.99
N ARG A 130 -9.65 -15.06 -3.87
CA ARG A 130 -8.21 -15.02 -4.12
C ARG A 130 -7.44 -15.79 -3.04
N ALA A 131 -6.36 -16.44 -3.43
CA ALA A 131 -5.47 -17.18 -2.51
C ALA A 131 -4.88 -16.30 -1.40
N ASP A 132 -4.75 -14.99 -1.61
CA ASP A 132 -4.20 -14.05 -0.64
C ASP A 132 -5.26 -13.41 0.28
N ALA A 133 -6.54 -13.74 0.11
CA ALA A 133 -7.61 -13.32 1.01
C ALA A 133 -7.53 -14.09 2.34
N ARG A 134 -7.38 -13.36 3.45
CA ARG A 134 -7.12 -13.94 4.77
C ARG A 134 -8.37 -13.99 5.66
N ALA A 135 -9.13 -12.90 5.68
CA ALA A 135 -10.32 -12.79 6.52
C ALA A 135 -11.26 -11.68 6.03
N VAL A 136 -12.54 -11.82 6.30
CA VAL A 136 -13.56 -10.77 6.10
C VAL A 136 -14.08 -10.32 7.47
N LYS A 137 -13.97 -9.02 7.75
CA LYS A 137 -14.63 -8.39 8.90
C LYS A 137 -15.94 -7.79 8.43
N ILE A 138 -17.06 -8.20 9.02
CA ILE A 138 -18.39 -7.66 8.72
C ILE A 138 -18.75 -6.70 9.85
N LYS A 139 -18.89 -5.41 9.54
CA LYS A 139 -19.33 -4.38 10.48
C LYS A 139 -20.74 -3.93 10.11
N LYS A 140 -21.71 -4.20 10.98
CA LYS A 140 -23.10 -3.76 10.83
C LYS A 140 -23.26 -2.39 11.49
N ASN A 141 -23.52 -1.35 10.70
CA ASN A 141 -23.89 -0.02 11.19
C ASN A 141 -25.41 0.16 11.08
N PRO A 142 -26.00 1.18 11.73
CA PRO A 142 -27.44 1.43 11.64
C PRO A 142 -27.96 1.61 10.21
N SER A 143 -27.19 2.27 9.34
CA SER A 143 -27.60 2.62 7.97
C SER A 143 -26.95 1.77 6.86
N ASN A 144 -25.92 0.99 7.18
CA ASN A 144 -25.21 0.18 6.19
C ASN A 144 -24.43 -0.97 6.84
N THR A 145 -24.14 -2.00 6.06
CA THR A 145 -23.20 -3.06 6.42
C THR A 145 -21.93 -2.91 5.59
N LYS A 146 -20.77 -2.94 6.26
CA LYS A 146 -19.45 -2.88 5.61
C LYS A 146 -18.77 -4.25 5.66
N PHE A 147 -18.49 -4.80 4.48
CA PHE A 147 -17.70 -6.02 4.31
C PHE A 147 -16.25 -5.64 4.06
N LYS A 148 -15.38 -5.86 5.04
CA LYS A 148 -13.97 -5.46 4.99
C LYS A 148 -13.09 -6.70 4.81
N ILE A 149 -12.69 -6.99 3.57
CA ILE A 149 -11.84 -8.12 3.25
C ILE A 149 -10.35 -7.76 3.33
N ARG A 150 -9.60 -8.51 4.13
CA ARG A 150 -8.16 -8.38 4.28
C ARG A 150 -7.45 -9.30 3.29
N CYS A 151 -6.73 -8.72 2.35
CA CYS A 151 -5.79 -9.41 1.47
C CYS A 151 -4.33 -9.20 1.94
N SER A 152 -3.35 -9.69 1.17
CA SER A 152 -1.94 -9.50 1.51
C SER A 152 -1.55 -8.02 1.60
N ARG A 153 -1.86 -7.23 0.56
CA ARG A 153 -1.53 -5.79 0.52
C ARG A 153 -2.66 -4.92 1.07
N PHE A 154 -3.83 -5.00 0.46
CA PHE A 154 -4.93 -4.08 0.72
C PHE A 154 -5.99 -4.63 1.68
N LEU A 155 -6.70 -3.71 2.33
CA LEU A 155 -8.01 -3.96 2.91
C LEU A 155 -9.02 -3.41 1.91
N TYR A 156 -9.89 -4.26 1.38
CA TYR A 156 -10.98 -3.83 0.52
C TYR A 156 -12.27 -3.73 1.33
N THR A 157 -13.08 -2.69 1.08
CA THR A 157 -14.36 -2.49 1.76
C THR A 157 -15.48 -2.40 0.75
N LEU A 158 -16.48 -3.28 0.84
CA LEU A 158 -17.76 -3.13 0.15
C LEU A 158 -18.78 -2.57 1.15
N VAL A 159 -19.45 -1.48 0.80
CA VAL A 159 -20.52 -0.86 1.61
C VAL A 159 -21.87 -1.22 0.99
N VAL A 160 -22.77 -1.78 1.79
CA VAL A 160 -24.11 -2.21 1.35
C VAL A 160 -25.15 -1.56 2.26
N GLN A 161 -26.07 -0.80 1.69
CA GLN A 161 -27.14 -0.13 2.45
C GLN A 161 -28.28 -1.11 2.79
N ASP A 162 -28.65 -1.96 1.84
CA ASP A 162 -29.72 -2.95 1.97
C ASP A 162 -29.31 -4.14 2.88
N LYS A 163 -30.12 -4.40 3.91
CA LYS A 163 -29.89 -5.46 4.90
C LYS A 163 -30.07 -6.86 4.31
N GLU A 164 -31.06 -7.08 3.45
CA GLU A 164 -31.30 -8.38 2.82
C GLU A 164 -30.19 -8.72 1.83
N LYS A 165 -29.78 -7.73 1.03
CA LYS A 165 -28.63 -7.88 0.12
C LYS A 165 -27.36 -8.19 0.89
N ALA A 166 -27.15 -7.57 2.05
CA ALA A 166 -26.00 -7.87 2.90
C ALA A 166 -26.00 -9.33 3.39
N GLU A 167 -27.14 -9.87 3.85
CA GLU A 167 -27.23 -11.27 4.28
C GLU A 167 -26.98 -12.24 3.10
N LYS A 168 -27.49 -11.95 1.89
CA LYS A 168 -27.17 -12.74 0.68
C LYS A 168 -25.67 -12.74 0.35
N ILE A 169 -25.01 -11.58 0.48
CA ILE A 169 -23.56 -11.46 0.26
C ILE A 169 -22.79 -12.27 1.30
N LYS A 170 -23.21 -12.22 2.57
CA LYS A 170 -22.61 -12.99 3.66
C LYS A 170 -22.70 -14.49 3.39
N GLN A 171 -23.84 -14.99 2.93
CA GLN A 171 -24.04 -16.40 2.54
C GLN A 171 -23.21 -16.81 1.33
N SER A 172 -22.86 -15.87 0.45
CA SER A 172 -22.08 -16.13 -0.78
C SER A 172 -20.56 -16.14 -0.55
N LEU A 173 -20.09 -15.89 0.68
CA LEU A 173 -18.66 -15.90 1.00
C LEU A 173 -18.07 -17.32 0.88
N PRO A 174 -16.80 -17.47 0.46
CA PRO A 174 -16.17 -18.79 0.39
C PRO A 174 -16.06 -19.45 1.77
N PRO A 175 -16.34 -20.76 1.90
CA PRO A 175 -16.42 -21.44 3.20
C PRO A 175 -15.07 -21.50 3.94
N GLY A 176 -13.94 -21.49 3.22
CA GLY A 176 -12.60 -21.47 3.82
C GLY A 176 -12.13 -20.09 4.31
N LEU A 177 -12.92 -19.03 4.08
CA LEU A 177 -12.52 -17.66 4.42
C LEU A 177 -12.98 -17.32 5.84
N GLN A 178 -12.05 -16.89 6.71
CA GLN A 178 -12.39 -16.54 8.08
C GLN A 178 -13.32 -15.32 8.13
N VAL A 179 -14.52 -15.47 8.68
CA VAL A 179 -15.49 -14.38 8.87
C VAL A 179 -15.51 -13.93 10.33
N LYS A 180 -15.36 -12.62 10.57
CA LYS A 180 -15.45 -12.01 11.91
C LYS A 180 -16.51 -10.92 11.92
N GLU A 181 -17.51 -11.03 12.79
CA GLU A 181 -18.46 -9.94 13.02
C GLU A 181 -17.89 -8.95 14.02
N VAL A 182 -17.98 -7.66 13.68
CA VAL A 182 -17.49 -6.56 14.52
C VAL A 182 -18.68 -5.66 14.82
N LYS A 183 -18.91 -5.39 16.10
CA LYS A 183 -19.89 -4.39 16.56
C LYS A 183 -19.45 -2.99 16.11
#